data_AF-A0A7S1CYT7-F1
#
_entry.id   AF-A0A7S1CYT7-F1
#
_cell.length_a   1.000
_cell.length_b   1.000
_cell.length_c   1.000
_cell.angle_alpha   90.00
_cell.angle_beta   90.00
_cell.angle_gamma   90.00
#
_symmetry.space_group_name_H-M   'P 1'
#
loop_
_entity.id
_entity.type
_entity.pdbx_description
1 polymer ?
#
loop_
_entity_poly.entity_id
_entity_poly.type
_entity_poly.pdbx_seq_one_letter_code
_entity_poly.pdbx_strand_id
1 'polypeptide(L)'
;LYIIMKSATDLSSWPPPSLEANAEAIVNECELLEMTPPPHRPLLAPIHMAALLYLGETTHARHLWRRTEESNRDALLKDWWNVGKALIQNQSPEDALRICANHHPEPLKTYTKQVSMAIQRRNEMANDPNNHHNHHDSSTTTTTAPHCLEEIVSFLETKKWNA
;
A
#
# COMPACT_ATOMS: atom_id res chain seq x y z
N LEU A 1 26.59 11.02 2.71
CA LEU A 1 26.57 11.06 1.23
C LEU A 1 26.26 9.65 0.72
N TYR A 2 24.98 9.31 0.56
CA TYR A 2 24.55 8.06 -0.08
C TYR A 2 23.97 8.37 -1.47
N ILE A 3 24.57 9.37 -2.14
CA ILE A 3 24.27 9.71 -3.53
C ILE A 3 25.23 8.87 -4.37
N ILE A 4 24.98 7.55 -4.41
CA ILE A 4 25.51 6.75 -5.51
C ILE A 4 24.54 6.97 -6.65
N MET A 5 24.94 7.87 -7.54
CA MET A 5 24.80 7.76 -8.99
C MET A 5 23.97 6.55 -9.46
N LYS A 6 22.63 6.64 -9.40
CA LYS A 6 21.82 5.96 -10.42
C LYS A 6 21.92 6.85 -11.64
N SER A 7 22.81 6.46 -12.56
CA SER A 7 22.90 7.04 -13.89
C SER A 7 21.50 7.07 -14.52
N ALA A 8 21.24 8.06 -15.38
CA ALA A 8 19.98 8.28 -16.08
C ALA A 8 19.40 7.05 -16.84
N THR A 9 20.14 5.94 -16.86
CA THR A 9 19.80 4.64 -17.43
C THR A 9 18.84 3.79 -16.57
N ASP A 10 18.67 4.07 -15.28
CA ASP A 10 17.92 3.19 -14.34
C ASP A 10 16.47 3.65 -14.05
N LEU A 11 15.96 4.65 -14.77
CA LEU A 11 14.55 5.08 -14.70
C LEU A 11 13.62 4.27 -15.61
N SER A 12 14.16 3.46 -16.52
CA SER A 12 13.35 2.65 -17.45
C SER A 12 12.60 1.50 -16.74
N SER A 13 13.07 1.12 -15.56
CA SER A 13 12.53 0.06 -14.70
C SER A 13 11.84 0.62 -13.44
N TRP A 14 11.66 1.95 -13.35
CA TRP A 14 11.04 2.60 -12.20
C TRP A 14 9.53 2.87 -12.44
N PRO A 15 8.67 2.55 -11.46
CA PRO A 15 9.02 1.98 -10.16
C PRO A 15 9.26 0.46 -10.25
N PRO A 16 10.03 -0.14 -9.32
CA PRO A 16 10.35 -1.56 -9.35
C PRO A 16 9.09 -2.42 -9.17
N PRO A 17 9.01 -3.63 -9.74
CA PRO A 17 7.77 -4.42 -9.77
C PRO A 17 7.33 -4.98 -8.39
N SER A 18 8.23 -5.02 -7.41
CA SER A 18 7.97 -5.61 -6.09
C SER A 18 8.10 -4.58 -4.98
N LEU A 19 7.01 -4.36 -4.23
CA LEU A 19 7.03 -3.67 -2.93
C LEU A 19 7.74 -4.52 -1.89
N GLU A 20 7.54 -5.83 -1.87
CA GLU A 20 8.15 -6.72 -0.87
C GLU A 20 9.67 -6.60 -0.83
N ALA A 21 10.31 -6.49 -1.99
CA ALA A 21 11.76 -6.33 -2.06
C ALA A 21 12.23 -4.86 -1.94
N ASN A 22 11.34 -3.87 -2.11
CA ASN A 22 11.77 -2.48 -2.34
C ASN A 22 10.98 -1.40 -1.60
N ALA A 23 10.01 -1.72 -0.74
CA ALA A 23 9.06 -0.73 -0.21
C ALA A 23 9.74 0.48 0.46
N GLU A 24 10.74 0.26 1.31
CA GLU A 24 11.51 1.34 1.94
C GLU A 24 12.32 2.16 0.91
N ALA A 25 12.96 1.47 -0.05
CA ALA A 25 13.70 2.13 -1.11
C ALA A 25 12.78 2.97 -2.02
N ILE A 26 11.56 2.50 -2.28
CA ILE A 26 10.54 3.22 -3.03
C ILE A 26 10.12 4.48 -2.28
N VAL A 27 9.87 4.39 -0.97
CA VAL A 27 9.53 5.56 -0.14
C VAL A 27 10.64 6.60 -0.22
N ASN A 28 11.90 6.20 0.05
CA ASN A 28 13.05 7.10 0.00
C ASN A 28 13.23 7.75 -1.38
N GLU A 29 13.08 6.97 -2.45
CA GLU A 29 13.17 7.49 -3.82
C GLU A 29 12.00 8.45 -4.11
N CYS A 30 10.78 8.14 -3.67
CA CYS A 30 9.65 9.03 -3.87
C CYS A 30 9.85 10.38 -3.17
N GLU A 31 10.35 10.37 -1.93
CA GLU A 31 10.70 11.59 -1.19
C GLU A 31 11.77 12.42 -1.90
N LEU A 32 12.81 11.77 -2.43
CA LEU A 32 13.84 12.45 -3.23
C LEU A 32 13.25 13.06 -4.49
N LEU A 33 12.45 12.30 -5.23
CA LEU A 33 11.87 12.72 -6.50
C LEU A 33 10.88 13.87 -6.33
N GLU A 34 10.13 13.92 -5.23
CA GLU A 34 9.26 15.05 -4.87
C GLU A 34 10.03 16.38 -4.73
N MET A 35 11.30 16.32 -4.35
CA MET A 35 12.17 17.49 -4.18
C MET A 35 12.91 17.89 -5.47
N THR A 36 12.72 17.17 -6.57
CA THR A 36 13.43 17.41 -7.85
C THR A 36 12.50 17.89 -8.97
N PRO A 37 12.86 18.95 -9.73
CA PRO A 37 12.13 19.33 -10.93
C PRO A 37 12.34 18.34 -12.09
N PRO A 38 11.32 18.12 -12.96
CA PRO A 38 9.98 18.66 -12.88
C PRO A 38 9.13 17.91 -11.83
N PRO A 39 8.27 18.63 -11.09
CA PRO A 39 7.56 18.10 -9.94
C PRO A 39 6.35 17.20 -10.29
N HIS A 40 5.95 17.13 -11.57
CA HIS A 40 4.75 16.38 -11.97
C HIS A 40 5.06 15.01 -12.56
N ARG A 41 4.92 14.01 -11.69
CA ARG A 41 4.90 12.59 -12.04
C ARG A 41 3.58 12.01 -11.51
N PRO A 42 2.55 11.84 -12.36
CA PRO A 42 1.21 11.44 -11.91
C PRO A 42 1.19 10.14 -11.09
N LEU A 43 2.12 9.22 -11.35
CA LEU A 43 2.22 7.95 -10.63
C LEU A 43 3.01 8.03 -9.32
N LEU A 44 3.79 9.08 -9.09
CA LEU A 44 4.68 9.21 -7.92
C LEU A 44 3.91 9.14 -6.61
N ALA A 45 2.86 9.96 -6.46
CA ALA A 45 2.05 9.97 -5.25
C ALA A 45 1.31 8.63 -5.00
N PRO A 46 0.64 8.01 -5.99
CA PRO A 46 0.06 6.67 -5.83
C PRO A 46 1.09 5.60 -5.43
N ILE A 47 2.27 5.58 -6.05
CA ILE A 47 3.36 4.64 -5.74
C ILE A 47 3.83 4.83 -4.30
N HIS A 48 4.06 6.09 -3.90
CA HIS A 48 4.46 6.45 -2.56
C HIS A 48 3.40 5.99 -1.53
N MET A 49 2.12 6.25 -1.81
CA MET A 49 1.02 5.82 -0.95
C MET A 49 0.95 4.30 -0.81
N ALA A 50 1.07 3.55 -1.91
CA ALA A 50 1.05 2.09 -1.90
C ALA A 50 2.20 1.50 -1.06
N ALA A 51 3.41 2.04 -1.19
CA ALA A 51 4.57 1.61 -0.41
C ALA A 51 4.40 1.90 1.09
N LEU A 52 3.90 3.09 1.46
CA LEU A 52 3.60 3.41 2.85
C LEU A 52 2.54 2.47 3.46
N LEU A 53 1.47 2.19 2.71
CA LEU A 53 0.42 1.27 3.18
C LEU A 53 0.91 -0.17 3.31
N TYR A 54 1.81 -0.62 2.42
CA TYR A 54 2.48 -1.91 2.51
C TYR A 54 3.26 -2.05 3.82
N LEU A 55 4.09 -1.04 4.13
CA LEU A 55 4.89 -0.97 5.36
C LEU A 55 4.04 -0.80 6.63
N GLY A 56 2.76 -0.43 6.49
CA GLY A 56 1.87 -0.15 7.60
C GLY A 56 2.00 1.27 8.17
N GLU A 57 2.69 2.15 7.45
CA GLU A 57 2.94 3.54 7.79
C GLU A 57 1.72 4.44 7.53
N THR A 58 0.59 4.11 8.15
CA THR A 58 -0.71 4.80 7.95
C THR A 58 -0.67 6.28 8.35
N THR A 59 0.19 6.65 9.29
CA THR A 59 0.43 8.05 9.67
C THR A 59 1.11 8.82 8.54
N HIS A 60 2.15 8.28 7.93
CA HIS A 60 2.84 8.90 6.79
C HIS A 60 1.93 8.95 5.56
N ALA A 61 1.16 7.89 5.29
CA ALA A 61 0.14 7.84 4.25
C ALA A 61 -0.90 8.98 4.41
N ARG A 62 -1.37 9.22 5.65
CA ARG A 62 -2.27 10.35 5.95
C ARG A 62 -1.63 11.71 5.70
N HIS A 63 -0.36 11.88 6.03
CA HIS A 63 0.35 13.13 5.74
C HIS A 63 0.51 13.35 4.24
N LEU A 64 0.84 12.29 3.49
CA LEU A 64 0.88 12.32 2.03
C LEU A 64 -0.46 12.78 1.44
N TRP A 65 -1.57 12.17 1.84
CA TRP A 65 -2.91 12.61 1.43
C TRP A 65 -3.16 14.10 1.71
N ARG A 66 -2.85 14.55 2.93
CA ARG A 66 -3.09 15.95 3.35
C ARG A 66 -2.19 16.97 2.65
N ARG A 67 -0.97 16.61 2.25
CA ARG A 67 -0.06 17.54 1.57
C ARG A 67 -0.25 17.56 0.05
N THR A 68 -0.82 16.52 -0.54
CA THR A 68 -1.19 16.53 -1.97
C THR A 68 -2.25 17.60 -2.22
N GLU A 69 -2.10 18.36 -3.31
CA GLU A 69 -3.05 19.38 -3.72
C GLU A 69 -4.45 18.79 -3.94
N GLU A 70 -5.49 19.51 -3.51
CA GLU A 70 -6.87 19.03 -3.53
C GLU A 70 -7.35 18.63 -4.93
N SER A 71 -6.97 19.39 -5.96
CA SER A 71 -7.23 19.09 -7.37
C SER A 71 -6.67 17.73 -7.83
N ASN A 72 -5.60 17.26 -7.19
CA ASN A 72 -4.89 16.03 -7.52
C ASN A 72 -5.24 14.87 -6.58
N ARG A 73 -5.73 15.14 -5.37
CA ARG A 73 -6.07 14.10 -4.37
C ARG A 73 -7.08 13.10 -4.93
N ASP A 74 -8.18 13.60 -5.48
CA ASP A 74 -9.26 12.76 -5.94
C ASP A 74 -8.86 11.94 -7.18
N ALA A 75 -8.06 12.53 -8.06
CA ALA A 75 -7.61 11.89 -9.29
C ALA A 75 -6.51 10.85 -9.07
N LEU A 76 -5.60 11.07 -8.11
CA LEU A 76 -4.40 10.24 -7.94
C LEU A 76 -4.50 9.31 -6.72
N LEU A 77 -5.00 9.80 -5.59
CA LEU A 77 -4.82 9.14 -4.30
C LEU A 77 -6.11 8.59 -3.69
N LYS A 78 -7.29 8.94 -4.20
CA LYS A 78 -8.58 8.62 -3.53
C LYS A 78 -8.74 7.15 -3.21
N ASP A 79 -8.49 6.28 -4.19
CA ASP A 79 -8.69 4.85 -4.07
C ASP A 79 -7.70 4.27 -3.02
N TRP A 80 -6.42 4.65 -3.11
CA TRP A 80 -5.41 4.27 -2.12
C TRP A 80 -5.65 4.86 -0.73
N TRP A 81 -6.15 6.09 -0.64
CA TRP A 81 -6.45 6.72 0.64
C TRP A 81 -7.65 6.05 1.32
N ASN A 82 -8.62 5.54 0.56
CA ASN A 82 -9.71 4.75 1.13
C ASN A 82 -9.19 3.48 1.83
N VAL A 83 -8.13 2.85 1.31
CA VAL A 83 -7.41 1.75 2.00
C VAL A 83 -6.82 2.25 3.32
N GLY A 84 -6.06 3.34 3.29
CA GLY A 84 -5.45 3.93 4.50
C GLY A 84 -6.49 4.35 5.55
N LYS A 85 -7.60 4.93 5.12
CA LYS A 85 -8.72 5.33 5.97
C LYS A 85 -9.34 4.12 6.66
N ALA A 86 -9.63 3.04 5.92
CA ALA A 86 -10.18 1.81 6.48
C ALA A 86 -9.25 1.24 7.56
N LEU A 87 -7.93 1.18 7.28
CA LEU A 87 -6.94 0.71 8.25
C LEU A 87 -6.91 1.55 9.54
N ILE A 88 -6.92 2.88 9.43
CA ILE A 88 -6.95 3.79 10.59
C ILE A 88 -8.24 3.61 11.41
N GLN A 89 -9.35 3.31 10.75
CA GLN A 89 -10.66 3.12 11.37
C GLN A 89 -10.89 1.70 11.89
N ASN A 90 -9.88 0.80 11.80
CA ASN A 90 -10.02 -0.62 12.08
C ASN A 90 -11.18 -1.29 11.31
N GLN A 91 -11.38 -0.87 10.06
CA GLN A 91 -12.37 -1.42 9.14
C GLN A 91 -11.68 -2.27 8.06
N SER A 92 -12.44 -3.17 7.42
CA SER A 92 -11.93 -3.95 6.29
C SER A 92 -11.55 -3.04 5.12
N PRO A 93 -10.30 -3.12 4.60
CA PRO A 93 -9.87 -2.37 3.42
C PRO A 93 -10.21 -3.05 2.09
N GLU A 94 -10.90 -4.20 2.09
CA GLU A 94 -11.08 -5.07 0.92
C GLU A 94 -11.76 -4.38 -0.27
N ASP A 95 -12.84 -3.64 -0.02
CA ASP A 95 -13.54 -2.92 -1.09
C ASP A 95 -12.64 -1.86 -1.74
N ALA A 96 -11.85 -1.15 -0.93
CA ALA A 96 -10.91 -0.14 -1.42
C ALA A 96 -9.76 -0.79 -2.21
N LEU A 97 -9.23 -1.93 -1.75
CA LEU A 97 -8.22 -2.70 -2.46
C LEU A 97 -8.77 -3.24 -3.80
N ARG A 98 -10.01 -3.73 -3.82
CA ARG A 98 -10.68 -4.16 -5.06
C ARG A 98 -10.83 -3.02 -6.06
N ILE A 99 -11.13 -1.82 -5.59
CA ILE A 99 -11.17 -0.61 -6.43
C ILE A 99 -9.78 -0.33 -6.99
N CYS A 100 -8.73 -0.32 -6.16
CA CYS A 100 -7.35 -0.08 -6.59
C CYS A 100 -6.89 -1.05 -7.70
N ALA A 101 -7.20 -2.35 -7.55
CA ALA A 101 -6.83 -3.38 -8.53
C ALA A 101 -7.49 -3.19 -9.91
N ASN A 102 -8.68 -2.58 -9.94
CA ASN A 102 -9.45 -2.40 -11.17
C ASN A 102 -9.17 -1.06 -11.85
N HIS A 103 -8.95 0.00 -11.08
CA HIS A 103 -8.85 1.37 -11.61
C HIS A 103 -7.43 1.79 -12.02
N HIS A 104 -6.40 1.28 -11.35
CA HIS A 104 -5.03 1.76 -11.60
C HIS A 104 -4.31 0.97 -12.68
N PRO A 105 -3.35 1.57 -13.41
CA PRO A 105 -2.49 0.84 -14.34
C PRO A 105 -1.42 0.01 -13.58
N GLU A 106 -0.69 -0.84 -14.31
CA GLU A 106 0.57 -1.36 -13.77
C GLU A 106 1.54 -0.19 -13.51
N PRO A 107 2.39 -0.27 -12.46
CA PRO A 107 2.57 -1.39 -11.54
C PRO A 107 1.67 -1.35 -10.28
N LEU A 108 0.77 -0.37 -10.17
CA LEU A 108 -0.08 -0.17 -8.99
C LEU A 108 -1.06 -1.34 -8.76
N LYS A 109 -1.49 -2.04 -9.82
CA LYS A 109 -2.27 -3.27 -9.68
C LYS A 109 -1.48 -4.36 -8.96
N THR A 110 -0.24 -4.60 -9.40
CA THR A 110 0.68 -5.54 -8.76
C THR A 110 0.93 -5.16 -7.29
N TYR A 111 1.06 -3.87 -7.00
CA TYR A 111 1.22 -3.37 -5.64
C TYR A 111 -0.02 -3.59 -4.77
N THR A 112 -1.22 -3.52 -5.35
CA THR A 112 -2.47 -3.76 -4.62
C THR A 112 -2.49 -5.16 -4.02
N LYS A 113 -2.06 -6.17 -4.79
CA LYS A 113 -1.93 -7.56 -4.31
C LYS A 113 -0.95 -7.66 -3.14
N GLN A 114 0.22 -7.03 -3.27
CA GLN A 114 1.25 -7.06 -2.23
C GLN A 114 0.82 -6.33 -0.94
N VAL A 115 0.14 -5.19 -1.06
CA VAL A 115 -0.44 -4.46 0.07
C VAL A 115 -1.50 -5.32 0.77
N SER A 116 -2.39 -5.97 0.02
CA SER A 116 -3.41 -6.88 0.57
C SER A 116 -2.76 -8.00 1.40
N MET A 117 -1.74 -8.66 0.86
CA MET A 117 -1.01 -9.72 1.57
C MET A 117 -0.29 -9.20 2.82
N ALA A 118 0.30 -8.00 2.77
CA ALA A 118 0.99 -7.41 3.91
C ALA A 118 0.02 -7.01 5.04
N ILE A 119 -1.18 -6.53 4.70
CA ILE A 119 -2.23 -6.23 5.69
C ILE A 119 -2.71 -7.52 6.34
N GLN A 120 -2.98 -8.55 5.54
CA GLN A 120 -3.41 -9.86 6.05
C GLN A 120 -2.39 -10.45 7.02
N ARG A 121 -1.10 -10.48 6.65
CA ARG A 121 -0.03 -10.97 7.52
C ARG A 121 0.01 -10.23 8.87
N ARG A 122 -0.15 -8.90 8.85
CA ARG A 122 -0.19 -8.10 10.09
C ARG A 122 -1.41 -8.42 10.94
N ASN A 123 -2.58 -8.62 10.33
CA ASN A 123 -3.79 -9.01 11.05
C ASN A 123 -3.67 -10.41 11.65
N GLU A 124 -3.07 -11.36 10.93
CA GLU A 124 -2.80 -12.71 11.45
C GLU A 124 -1.84 -12.68 12.64
N MET A 125 -0.75 -11.90 12.55
CA MET A 125 0.21 -11.71 13.64
C MET A 125 -0.41 -11.03 14.87
N ALA A 126 -1.36 -10.11 14.67
CA ALA A 126 -2.08 -9.44 15.75
C ALA A 126 -3.11 -10.36 16.42
N ASN A 127 -3.67 -11.32 15.68
CA ASN A 127 -4.66 -12.27 16.17
C ASN A 127 -4.05 -13.60 16.65
N ASP A 128 -2.73 -13.78 16.59
CA ASP A 128 -2.06 -14.99 17.09
C ASP A 128 -2.15 -15.05 18.62
N PRO A 129 -2.89 -16.04 19.18
CA PRO A 129 -3.06 -16.17 20.63
C PRO A 129 -1.75 -16.51 21.37
N ASN A 130 -0.71 -16.98 20.66
CA ASN A 130 0.61 -17.24 21.23
C ASN A 130 1.51 -15.99 21.27
N ASN A 131 1.12 -14.90 20.62
CA ASN A 131 1.83 -13.62 20.63
C ASN A 131 1.48 -12.76 21.87
N HIS A 132 0.66 -13.29 22.79
CA HIS A 132 0.43 -12.70 24.10
C HIS A 132 1.50 -13.15 25.10
N HIS A 133 2.70 -12.57 25.01
CA HIS A 133 3.57 -12.41 26.16
C HIS A 133 3.83 -10.94 26.42
N ASN A 134 3.34 -10.49 27.58
CA ASN A 134 3.55 -9.20 28.23
C ASN A 134 2.78 -7.99 27.69
N HIS A 135 1.48 -7.91 28.01
CA HIS A 135 0.96 -6.71 28.65
C HIS A 135 -0.33 -6.99 29.45
N HIS A 136 -0.34 -6.51 30.69
CA HIS A 136 -1.44 -6.58 31.65
C HIS A 136 -2.71 -5.87 31.15
N ASP A 137 -3.87 -6.48 31.44
CA ASP A 137 -5.23 -5.94 31.63
C ASP A 137 -5.87 -5.03 30.57
N SER A 138 -6.87 -5.53 29.85
CA SER A 138 -8.30 -5.20 30.06
C SER A 138 -9.20 -5.61 28.88
N SER A 139 -10.33 -6.22 29.24
CA SER A 139 -11.44 -6.77 28.45
C SER A 139 -11.97 -5.95 27.26
N THR A 140 -12.34 -6.62 26.14
CA THR A 140 -13.73 -6.72 25.60
C THR A 140 -13.83 -7.51 24.28
N THR A 141 -14.47 -8.68 24.37
CA THR A 141 -15.43 -9.35 23.44
C THR A 141 -15.39 -9.17 21.91
N THR A 142 -15.13 -10.30 21.24
CA THR A 142 -15.64 -10.92 19.99
C THR A 142 -16.77 -10.22 19.20
N THR A 143 -16.66 -10.16 17.86
CA THR A 143 -17.75 -10.51 16.89
C THR A 143 -17.19 -10.72 15.46
N THR A 144 -17.72 -11.77 14.86
CA THR A 144 -17.44 -12.55 13.64
C THR A 144 -17.59 -11.80 12.29
N ALA A 145 -16.69 -12.07 11.34
CA ALA A 145 -17.01 -12.72 10.04
C ALA A 145 -15.77 -12.81 9.11
N PRO A 146 -15.30 -14.03 8.78
CA PRO A 146 -14.44 -14.28 7.62
C PRO A 146 -15.30 -14.89 6.50
N HIS A 147 -15.49 -14.17 5.41
CA HIS A 147 -15.93 -14.77 4.15
C HIS A 147 -15.32 -13.99 3.00
N CYS A 148 -14.80 -14.71 2.00
CA CYS A 148 -14.45 -14.26 0.64
C CYS A 148 -12.94 -14.02 0.30
N LEU A 149 -11.98 -14.38 1.16
CA LEU A 149 -10.54 -14.31 0.79
C LEU A 149 -10.14 -15.30 -0.33
N GLU A 150 -10.70 -16.50 -0.31
CA GLU A 150 -10.47 -17.50 -1.37
C GLU A 150 -11.06 -17.05 -2.70
N GLU A 151 -12.14 -16.26 -2.72
CA GLU A 151 -12.76 -15.78 -3.95
C GLU A 151 -11.94 -14.67 -4.62
N ILE A 152 -11.22 -13.83 -3.86
CA ILE A 152 -10.36 -12.79 -4.43
C ILE A 152 -9.09 -13.42 -5.04
N VAL A 153 -8.43 -14.32 -4.32
CA VAL A 153 -7.27 -15.05 -4.83
C VAL A 153 -7.68 -15.92 -6.01
N SER A 154 -8.78 -16.66 -5.89
CA SER A 154 -9.34 -17.47 -6.98
C SER A 154 -9.75 -16.61 -8.18
N PHE A 155 -10.36 -15.43 -7.99
CA PHE A 155 -10.70 -14.53 -9.10
C PHE A 155 -9.45 -14.06 -9.86
N LEU A 156 -8.37 -13.72 -9.16
CA LEU A 156 -7.11 -13.31 -9.76
C LEU A 156 -6.40 -14.48 -10.48
N GLU A 157 -6.48 -15.69 -9.93
CA GLU A 157 -5.90 -16.90 -10.53
C GLU A 157 -6.70 -17.39 -11.75
N THR A 158 -8.04 -17.33 -11.69
CA THR A 158 -8.97 -17.77 -12.75
C THR A 158 -8.80 -16.93 -14.03
N LYS A 159 -8.32 -15.68 -13.91
CA LYS A 159 -8.02 -14.83 -15.07
C LYS A 159 -6.72 -15.18 -15.80
N LYS A 160 -5.95 -16.19 -15.37
CA LYS A 160 -4.63 -16.57 -15.92
C LYS A 160 -3.62 -15.42 -15.92
N TRP A 161 -3.55 -14.65 -14.84
CA TRP A 161 -2.55 -13.60 -14.67
C TRP A 161 -1.36 -14.16 -13.87
N ASN A 162 -0.69 -15.13 -14.48
CA ASN A 162 0.67 -15.54 -14.11
C ASN A 162 1.55 -15.20 -15.31
N ALA A 163 2.17 -14.03 -15.28
CA ALA A 163 3.33 -13.66 -16.09
C ALA A 163 4.07 -12.53 -15.37
#